data_AF-A0A9C7S8D5-F1
#
_entry.id   AF-A0A9C7S8D5-F1
#
_cell.length_a   1.000
_cell.length_b   1.000
_cell.length_c   1.000
_cell.angle_alpha   90.00
_cell.angle_beta   90.00
_cell.angle_gamma   90.00
#
_symmetry.space_group_name_H-M   'P 1'
#
loop_
_entity.id
_entity.type
_entity.pdbx_description
1 polymer ?
#
loop_
_entity_poly.entity_id
_entity_poly.type
_entity_poly.pdbx_seq_one_letter_code
_entity_poly.pdbx_strand_id
1 'polypeptide(L)' 'GRNRMSLDDAYAILEINRSSNDREIKKAYSRMMSRHHPDKLVARGLPEEMMKIATEKTQEIQAAYEVIKKSR' A
#
# COMPACT_ATOMS: atom_id res chain seq x y z
N GLY A 1 -4.54 2.90 21.83
CA GLY A 1 -3.13 3.22 21.59
C GLY A 1 -2.87 3.13 20.10
N ARG A 2 -2.12 4.08 19.52
CA ARG A 2 -1.84 4.13 18.07
C ARG A 2 -1.28 2.78 17.61
N ASN A 3 -2.06 2.01 16.87
CA ASN A 3 -1.62 0.73 16.30
C ASN A 3 -0.54 1.07 15.24
N ARG A 4 0.73 1.04 15.65
CA ARG A 4 1.84 1.20 14.71
C ARG A 4 1.94 -0.11 13.95
N MET A 5 1.66 -0.05 12.66
CA MET A 5 1.87 -1.16 11.73
C MET A 5 3.24 -1.77 11.95
N SER A 6 3.31 -3.08 12.18
CA SER A 6 4.58 -3.77 12.37
C SER A 6 5.31 -3.92 11.03
N LEU A 7 6.61 -4.23 11.07
CA LEU A 7 7.35 -4.51 9.84
C LEU A 7 6.79 -5.74 9.11
N ASP A 8 6.35 -6.77 9.84
CA ASP A 8 5.67 -7.94 9.25
C ASP A 8 4.43 -7.54 8.47
N ASP A 9 3.56 -6.75 9.10
CA ASP A 9 2.33 -6.28 8.49
C ASP A 9 2.63 -5.45 7.23
N ALA A 10 3.66 -4.60 7.30
CA ALA A 10 4.06 -3.78 6.17
C ALA A 10 4.55 -4.64 4.98
N TYR A 11 5.35 -5.68 5.23
CA TYR A 11 5.78 -6.61 4.17
C TYR A 11 4.60 -7.42 3.61
N ALA A 12 3.66 -7.83 4.46
CA ALA A 12 2.44 -8.52 4.05
C ALA A 12 1.53 -7.62 3.19
N ILE A 13 1.33 -6.35 3.56
CA ILE A 13 0.54 -5.36 2.80
C ILE A 13 1.13 -5.11 1.41
N LEU A 14 2.45 -5.10 1.29
CA LEU A 14 3.13 -4.96 -0.01
C LEU A 14 3.27 -6.29 -0.77
N GLU A 15 2.81 -7.41 -0.20
CA GLU A 15 2.92 -8.76 -0.75
C GLU A 15 4.37 -9.14 -1.13
N ILE A 16 5.31 -8.86 -0.24
CA ILE A 16 6.75 -9.12 -0.42
C ILE A 16 7.38 -9.75 0.82
N ASN A 17 8.60 -10.27 0.69
CA ASN A 17 9.34 -10.85 1.80
C ASN A 17 10.19 -9.78 2.52
N ARG A 18 10.47 -9.98 3.82
CA ARG A 18 11.47 -9.22 4.59
C ARG A 18 12.84 -9.16 3.90
N SER A 19 13.21 -10.22 3.18
CA SER A 19 14.47 -10.32 2.43
C SER A 19 14.46 -9.55 1.11
N SER A 20 13.34 -8.94 0.70
CA SER A 20 13.27 -8.21 -0.56
C SER A 20 14.22 -7.02 -0.59
N ASN A 21 14.82 -6.75 -1.73
CA ASN A 21 15.71 -5.59 -1.91
C ASN A 21 14.90 -4.30 -2.16
N ASP A 22 15.56 -3.15 -2.08
CA ASP A 22 14.89 -1.84 -2.22
C ASP A 22 14.21 -1.66 -3.58
N ARG A 23 14.76 -2.27 -4.64
CA ARG A 23 14.14 -2.26 -5.98
C ARG A 23 12.83 -3.03 -5.99
N GLU A 24 12.79 -4.20 -5.35
CA GLU A 24 11.58 -5.00 -5.18
C GLU A 24 10.53 -4.29 -4.33
N ILE A 25 10.95 -3.66 -3.22
CA ILE A 25 10.05 -2.89 -2.34
C ILE A 25 9.40 -1.75 -3.13
N LYS A 26 10.19 -0.97 -3.88
CA LYS A 26 9.67 0.12 -4.72
C LYS A 26 8.74 -0.40 -5.82
N LYS A 27 9.10 -1.50 -6.47
CA LYS A 27 8.28 -2.13 -7.52
C LYS A 27 6.94 -2.63 -6.97
N ALA A 28 6.95 -3.26 -5.80
CA ALA A 28 5.75 -3.74 -5.13
C ALA A 28 4.83 -2.57 -4.74
N TYR A 29 5.39 -1.51 -4.16
CA TYR A 29 4.65 -0.28 -3.86
C TYR A 29 3.95 0.29 -5.10
N SER A 30 4.67 0.51 -6.21
CA SER A 30 4.06 1.02 -7.45
C SER A 30 2.99 0.10 -8.03
N ARG A 31 3.17 -1.23 -7.92
CA ARG A 31 2.17 -2.22 -8.34
C ARG A 31 0.90 -2.13 -7.50
N MET A 32 1.03 -2.05 -6.18
CA MET A 32 -0.10 -1.97 -5.25
C MET A 32 -0.87 -0.66 -5.43
N MET A 33 -0.16 0.48 -5.54
CA MET A 33 -0.78 1.76 -5.87
C MET A 33 -1.53 1.71 -7.19
N SER A 34 -0.96 1.09 -8.22
CA SER A 34 -1.61 0.98 -9.53
C SER A 34 -2.84 0.07 -9.55
N ARG A 35 -2.95 -0.89 -8.62
CA ARG A 35 -4.12 -1.78 -8.46
C ARG A 35 -5.26 -1.10 -7.71
N HIS A 36 -4.91 -0.31 -6.69
CA HIS A 36 -5.89 0.33 -5.81
C HIS A 36 -6.10 1.81 -6.10
N HIS A 37 -5.55 2.34 -7.21
CA HIS A 37 -5.59 3.77 -7.46
C HIS A 37 -7.03 4.26 -7.67
N PRO A 38 -7.48 5.27 -6.90
CA PRO A 38 -8.80 5.86 -7.03
C PRO A 38 -9.10 6.32 -8.47
N ASP A 39 -8.16 6.95 -9.19
CA ASP A 39 -8.38 7.37 -10.59
C ASP A 39 -8.88 6.25 -11.53
N LYS A 40 -8.38 5.02 -11.37
CA LYS A 40 -8.83 3.90 -12.23
C LYS A 40 -10.24 3.44 -11.89
N LEU A 41 -10.71 3.75 -10.68
CA LEU A 41 -12.04 3.43 -10.19
C LEU A 41 -13.04 4.54 -10.54
N VAL A 42 -12.61 5.81 -10.52
CA VAL A 42 -13.39 6.95 -11.04
C VAL A 42 -13.70 6.76 -12.52
N ALA A 43 -12.71 6.35 -13.31
CA ALA A 43 -12.90 6.07 -14.74
C ALA A 43 -13.94 4.95 -15.01
N ARG A 44 -14.28 4.14 -14.00
CA ARG A 44 -15.28 3.07 -14.08
C ARG A 44 -16.64 3.46 -13.50
N GLY A 45 -16.81 4.71 -13.06
CA GLY A 45 -18.08 5.22 -12.50
C GLY A 45 -18.47 4.57 -11.18
N LEU A 46 -17.49 4.14 -10.37
CA LEU A 46 -17.76 3.45 -9.12
C LEU A 46 -18.34 4.38 -8.05
N PRO A 47 -19.16 3.86 -7.11
CA PRO A 47 -19.73 4.64 -6.01
C PRO A 47 -18.66 5.28 -5.12
N GLU A 48 -19.02 6.39 -4.47
CA GLU A 48 -18.14 7.12 -3.54
C GLU A 48 -17.62 6.23 -2.39
N GLU A 49 -18.40 5.26 -1.96
CA GLU A 49 -17.99 4.31 -0.91
C GLU A 49 -16.84 3.41 -1.35
N MET A 50 -16.83 2.98 -2.62
CA MET A 50 -15.72 2.23 -3.21
C MET A 50 -14.48 3.11 -3.36
N MET A 51 -14.67 4.41 -3.59
CA MET A 51 -13.58 5.40 -3.63
C MET A 51 -12.94 5.60 -2.25
N LYS A 52 -13.73 5.63 -1.18
CA LYS A 52 -13.23 5.68 0.20
C LYS A 52 -12.41 4.44 0.54
N ILE A 53 -12.93 3.25 0.24
CA ILE A 53 -12.21 1.98 0.46
C ILE A 53 -10.88 1.95 -0.31
N ALA A 54 -10.88 2.41 -1.55
CA ALA A 54 -9.66 2.49 -2.35
C ALA A 54 -8.64 3.47 -1.76
N THR A 55 -9.10 4.62 -1.28
CA THR A 55 -8.27 5.64 -0.62
C THR A 55 -7.69 5.13 0.69
N GLU A 56 -8.48 4.46 1.51
CA GLU A 56 -8.01 3.81 2.74
C GLU A 56 -6.93 2.77 2.41
N LYS A 57 -7.13 1.98 1.35
CA LYS A 57 -6.15 0.98 0.92
C LYS A 57 -4.85 1.60 0.43
N THR A 58 -4.89 2.68 -0.35
CA THR A 58 -3.67 3.37 -0.79
C THR A 58 -2.92 4.01 0.38
N GLN A 59 -3.64 4.54 1.37
CA GLN A 59 -3.03 5.05 2.61
C GLN A 59 -2.33 3.95 3.41
N GLU A 60 -2.94 2.77 3.54
CA GLU A 60 -2.30 1.60 4.16
C GLU A 60 -1.03 1.18 3.42
N ILE A 61 -1.08 1.11 2.09
CA ILE A 61 0.05 0.77 1.23
C ILE A 61 1.20 1.78 1.40
N GLN A 62 0.89 3.08 1.46
CA GLN A 62 1.88 4.13 1.67
C GLN A 62 2.48 4.05 3.08
N ALA A 63 1.66 3.81 4.10
CA ALA A 63 2.14 3.62 5.47
C ALA A 63 3.10 2.42 5.58
N ALA A 64 2.76 1.29 4.95
CA ALA A 64 3.61 0.10 4.90
C ALA A 64 4.98 0.38 4.27
N TYR A 65 4.98 1.04 3.11
CA TYR A 65 6.21 1.42 2.43
C TYR A 65 7.09 2.33 3.29
N GLU A 66 6.51 3.32 3.97
CA GLU A 66 7.25 4.21 4.88
C GLU A 66 7.82 3.49 6.11
N VAL A 67 7.08 2.54 6.69
CA VAL A 67 7.56 1.72 7.82
C VAL A 67 8.77 0.88 7.39
N ILE A 68 8.69 0.20 6.25
CA ILE A 68 9.81 -0.60 5.71
C ILE A 68 11.01 0.31 5.42
N LYS A 69 10.78 1.45 4.76
CA LYS A 69 11.84 2.38 4.38
C LYS A 69 12.54 2.98 5.60
N LYS A 70 11.83 3.25 6.69
CA LYS A 70 12.42 3.76 7.95
C LYS A 70 13.23 2.71 8.71
N SER A 71 13.01 1.44 8.44
CA SER A 71 13.75 0.33 9.08
C SER A 71 15.05 -0.04 8.39
N ARG A 72 15.31 0.53 7.20
CA ARG A 72 16.51 0.35 6.39
C ARG A 72 17.37 1.60 6.44
#